data_AF-A0A7S0VXQ9-F1
#
_entry.id   AF-A0A7S0VXQ9-F1
#
_cell.length_a   1.000
_cell.length_b   1.000
_cell.length_c   1.000
_cell.angle_alpha   90.00
_cell.angle_beta   90.00
_cell.angle_gamma   90.00
#
_symmetry.space_group_name_H-M   'P 1'
#
loop_
_entity.id
_entity.type
_entity.pdbx_description
1 polymer ?
#
loop_
_entity_poly.entity_id
_entity_poly.type
_entity_poly.pdbx_seq_one_letter_code
_entity_poly.pdbx_strand_id
1 'polypeptide(L)'
;FKTTDSTPRVIFWARYVDWAVTTPLILVDLALLSKSDTPTILSLVGCDLLMVICGLIGALTIAPYKYCWWVAGLAFFIIVVVTLIQRLNNPEGHGGEALRGLSWLTIISWTVYPVVWIVGSEGTGALGLSQEVGIVTLTDLVAKLGFGFYLIANLQEAGADEEPLNSSSQQYV
;
A
#
# COMPACT_ATOMS: atom_id res chain seq x y z
N PHE A 1 22.77 -27.53 8.87
CA PHE A 1 21.53 -27.12 8.18
C PHE A 1 20.36 -27.93 8.73
N LYS A 2 19.47 -27.33 9.52
CA LYS A 2 18.22 -27.99 9.94
C LYS A 2 17.28 -27.96 8.73
N THR A 3 17.09 -29.11 8.07
CA THR A 3 16.22 -29.27 6.90
C THR A 3 14.76 -29.57 7.27
N THR A 4 14.45 -29.59 8.56
CA THR A 4 13.08 -29.72 9.07
C THR A 4 12.83 -28.60 10.07
N ASP A 5 12.05 -27.61 9.63
CA ASP A 5 11.54 -26.56 10.51
C ASP A 5 10.47 -27.20 11.40
N SER A 6 10.92 -27.76 12.52
CA SER A 6 10.12 -28.46 13.53
C SER A 6 9.54 -27.51 14.57
N THR A 7 9.79 -26.21 14.42
CA THR A 7 9.25 -25.15 15.26
C THR A 7 7.84 -24.81 14.77
N PRO A 8 6.80 -24.94 15.62
CA PRO A 8 5.47 -24.46 15.27
C PRO A 8 5.56 -22.96 14.96
N ARG A 9 5.23 -22.58 13.73
CA ARG A 9 5.17 -21.18 13.31
C ARG A 9 3.73 -20.69 13.40
N VAL A 10 3.54 -19.56 14.06
CA VAL A 10 2.24 -18.90 14.12
C VAL A 10 2.16 -17.95 12.93
N ILE A 11 1.25 -18.23 12.00
CA ILE A 11 1.02 -17.39 10.81
C ILE A 11 -0.34 -16.73 10.99
N PHE A 12 -0.35 -15.40 11.03
CA PHE A 12 -1.59 -14.62 11.13
C PHE A 12 -2.22 -14.40 9.76
N TRP A 13 -2.76 -15.46 9.16
CA TRP A 13 -3.34 -15.43 7.80
C TRP A 13 -4.45 -14.37 7.63
N ALA A 14 -5.16 -14.02 8.71
CA ALA A 14 -6.17 -12.97 8.73
C ALA A 14 -5.64 -11.60 8.29
N ARG A 15 -4.33 -11.32 8.46
CA ARG A 15 -3.69 -10.09 7.97
C ARG A 15 -3.76 -9.98 6.44
N TYR A 16 -3.53 -11.09 5.75
CA TYR A 16 -3.57 -11.10 4.28
C TYR A 16 -5.00 -10.93 3.76
N VAL A 17 -6.01 -11.37 4.51
CA VAL A 17 -7.42 -11.11 4.16
C VAL A 17 -7.76 -9.64 4.36
N ASP A 18 -7.34 -9.03 5.47
CA ASP A 18 -7.47 -7.59 5.70
C ASP A 18 -6.77 -6.79 4.60
N TRP A 19 -5.53 -7.13 4.26
CA TRP A 19 -4.76 -6.43 3.24
C TRP A 19 -5.39 -6.58 1.86
N ALA A 20 -5.84 -7.79 1.47
CA ALA A 20 -6.50 -8.02 0.18
C ALA A 20 -7.75 -7.15 -0.05
N VAL A 21 -8.32 -6.55 0.99
CA VAL A 21 -9.44 -5.60 0.89
C VAL A 21 -8.97 -4.15 1.10
N THR A 22 -8.17 -3.90 2.13
CA THR A 22 -7.81 -2.52 2.53
C THR A 22 -6.74 -1.90 1.66
N THR A 23 -5.76 -2.67 1.17
CA THR A 23 -4.69 -2.12 0.31
C THR A 23 -5.20 -1.70 -1.07
N PRO A 24 -6.10 -2.45 -1.75
CA PRO A 24 -6.73 -1.96 -2.97
C PRO A 24 -7.56 -0.69 -2.76
N LEU A 25 -8.28 -0.59 -1.64
CA LEU A 25 -9.10 0.60 -1.35
C LEU A 25 -8.24 1.85 -1.19
N ILE A 26 -7.12 1.76 -0.45
CA ILE A 26 -6.16 2.86 -0.30
C ILE A 26 -5.60 3.30 -1.66
N LEU A 27 -5.26 2.33 -2.53
CA LEU A 27 -4.74 2.64 -3.86
C LEU A 27 -5.80 3.25 -4.78
N VAL A 28 -7.07 2.82 -4.66
CA VAL A 28 -8.18 3.45 -5.38
C VAL A 28 -8.36 4.90 -4.93
N ASP A 29 -8.31 5.19 -3.63
CA ASP A 29 -8.40 6.57 -3.12
C ASP A 29 -7.31 7.47 -3.70
N LEU A 30 -6.05 6.99 -3.71
CA LEU A 30 -4.92 7.71 -4.32
C LEU A 30 -5.07 7.88 -5.83
N ALA A 31 -5.58 6.85 -6.51
CA ALA A 31 -5.78 6.89 -7.95
C ALA A 31 -6.91 7.85 -8.35
N LEU A 32 -7.99 7.91 -7.56
CA LEU A 32 -9.07 8.89 -7.75
C LEU A 32 -8.59 10.31 -7.48
N LEU A 33 -7.81 10.52 -6.41
CA LEU A 33 -7.25 11.84 -6.08
C LEU A 33 -6.27 12.36 -7.15
N SER A 34 -5.54 11.45 -7.81
CA SER A 34 -4.67 11.77 -8.95
C SER A 34 -5.39 11.82 -10.31
N LYS A 35 -6.73 11.66 -10.33
CA LYS A 35 -7.56 11.57 -11.54
C LYS A 35 -7.03 10.53 -12.54
N SER A 36 -6.54 9.40 -12.02
CA SER A 36 -5.98 8.32 -12.83
C SER A 36 -7.03 7.66 -13.73
N ASP A 37 -6.58 7.24 -14.91
CA ASP A 37 -7.38 6.49 -15.87
C ASP A 37 -7.66 5.05 -15.39
N THR A 38 -8.76 4.46 -15.88
CA THR A 38 -9.20 3.10 -15.49
C THR A 38 -8.12 2.02 -15.64
N PRO A 39 -7.34 1.96 -16.75
CA PRO A 39 -6.23 1.01 -16.87
C PRO A 39 -5.21 1.11 -15.72
N THR A 40 -4.90 2.31 -15.27
CA THR A 40 -3.97 2.54 -14.15
C THR A 40 -4.55 2.06 -12.84
N ILE A 41 -5.84 2.35 -12.57
CA ILE A 41 -6.52 1.86 -11.37
C ILE A 41 -6.51 0.33 -11.35
N LEU A 42 -6.84 -0.31 -12.48
CA LEU A 42 -6.82 -1.78 -12.62
C LEU A 42 -5.41 -2.35 -12.43
N SER A 43 -4.38 -1.68 -12.96
CA SER A 43 -2.98 -2.09 -12.78
C SER A 43 -2.54 -2.01 -11.31
N LEU A 44 -2.86 -0.91 -10.63
CA LEU A 44 -2.56 -0.72 -9.20
C LEU A 44 -3.22 -1.79 -8.34
N VAL A 45 -4.54 -1.98 -8.50
CA VAL A 45 -5.30 -2.99 -7.76
C VAL A 45 -4.82 -4.42 -8.09
N GLY A 46 -4.57 -4.71 -9.37
CA GLY A 46 -4.09 -6.02 -9.79
C GLY A 46 -2.72 -6.36 -9.23
N CYS A 47 -1.76 -5.43 -9.31
CA CYS A 47 -0.42 -5.60 -8.74
C CYS A 47 -0.47 -5.73 -7.21
N ASP A 48 -1.34 -4.97 -6.54
CA ASP A 48 -1.52 -5.03 -5.10
C ASP A 48 -2.08 -6.38 -4.63
N LEU A 49 -3.13 -6.89 -5.29
CA LEU A 49 -3.67 -8.22 -4.98
C LEU A 49 -2.61 -9.32 -5.22
N LEU A 50 -1.85 -9.23 -6.31
CA LEU A 50 -0.76 -10.17 -6.58
C LEU A 50 0.35 -10.09 -5.52
N MET A 51 0.70 -8.87 -5.06
CA MET A 51 1.64 -8.66 -3.96
C MET A 51 1.15 -9.37 -2.69
N VAL A 52 -0.11 -9.16 -2.28
CA VAL A 52 -0.68 -9.78 -1.07
C VAL A 52 -0.75 -11.30 -1.20
N ILE A 53 -1.17 -11.82 -2.36
CA ILE A 53 -1.24 -13.26 -2.64
C ILE A 53 0.16 -13.89 -2.58
N CYS A 54 1.16 -13.27 -3.20
CA CYS A 54 2.55 -13.73 -3.12
C CYS A 54 3.04 -13.75 -1.66
N GLY A 55 2.73 -12.72 -0.88
CA GLY A 55 3.06 -12.68 0.55
C GLY A 55 2.42 -13.83 1.34
N LEU A 56 1.14 -14.13 1.09
CA LEU A 56 0.41 -15.22 1.76
C LEU A 56 0.99 -16.58 1.38
N ILE A 57 1.19 -16.83 0.07
CA ILE A 57 1.78 -18.08 -0.40
C ILE A 57 3.18 -18.24 0.19
N GLY A 58 3.98 -17.18 0.22
CA GLY A 58 5.28 -17.16 0.88
C GLY A 58 5.19 -17.57 2.34
N ALA A 59 4.24 -17.01 3.11
CA ALA A 59 4.10 -17.30 4.54
C ALA A 59 3.74 -18.77 4.79
N LEU A 60 2.92 -19.36 3.93
CA LEU A 60 2.51 -20.76 3.99
C LEU A 60 3.55 -21.73 3.41
N THR A 61 4.58 -21.23 2.73
CA THR A 61 5.60 -22.03 2.06
C THR A 61 6.80 -22.29 2.98
N ILE A 62 7.38 -23.48 2.87
CA ILE A 62 8.57 -23.86 3.64
C ILE A 62 9.84 -23.28 2.99
N ALA A 63 10.86 -22.98 3.79
CA ALA A 63 12.17 -22.58 3.28
C ALA A 63 12.78 -23.68 2.37
N PRO A 64 13.48 -23.32 1.29
CA PRO A 64 13.84 -21.95 0.87
C PRO A 64 12.81 -21.27 -0.05
N TYR A 65 11.82 -22.01 -0.56
CA TYR A 65 10.93 -21.52 -1.63
C TYR A 65 10.07 -20.30 -1.24
N LYS A 66 9.81 -20.10 0.06
CA LYS A 66 9.12 -18.89 0.53
C LYS A 66 9.80 -17.58 0.15
N TYR A 67 11.14 -17.58 0.03
CA TYR A 67 11.88 -16.38 -0.35
C TYR A 67 11.66 -16.01 -1.82
N CYS A 68 11.40 -16.99 -2.69
CA CYS A 68 11.02 -16.72 -4.08
C CYS A 68 9.69 -15.95 -4.15
N TRP A 69 8.71 -16.35 -3.33
CA TRP A 69 7.43 -15.66 -3.22
C TRP A 69 7.55 -14.27 -2.58
N TRP A 70 8.42 -14.11 -1.59
CA TRP A 70 8.73 -12.80 -1.04
C TRP A 70 9.33 -11.84 -2.09
N VAL A 71 10.29 -12.32 -2.89
CA VAL A 71 10.87 -11.53 -4.00
C VAL A 71 9.81 -11.18 -5.05
N ALA A 72 8.93 -12.12 -5.40
CA ALA A 72 7.84 -11.85 -6.33
C ALA A 72 6.87 -10.79 -5.79
N GLY A 73 6.48 -10.90 -4.52
CA GLY A 73 5.67 -9.87 -3.85
C GLY A 73 6.36 -8.51 -3.83
N LEU A 74 7.67 -8.48 -3.55
CA LEU A 74 8.47 -7.25 -3.57
C LEU A 74 8.52 -6.61 -4.97
N ALA A 75 8.58 -7.42 -6.03
CA ALA A 75 8.54 -6.91 -7.40
C ALA A 75 7.21 -6.20 -7.69
N PHE A 76 6.08 -6.78 -7.29
CA PHE A 76 4.77 -6.12 -7.42
C PHE A 76 4.67 -4.86 -6.56
N PHE A 77 5.21 -4.87 -5.34
CA PHE A 77 5.29 -3.68 -4.50
C PHE A 77 6.07 -2.56 -5.18
N ILE A 78 7.22 -2.87 -5.80
CA ILE A 78 8.02 -1.89 -6.54
C ILE A 78 7.22 -1.31 -7.71
N ILE A 79 6.45 -2.12 -8.44
CA ILE A 79 5.57 -1.63 -9.52
C ILE A 79 4.55 -0.62 -8.95
N VAL A 80 3.89 -0.95 -7.84
CA VAL A 80 2.93 -0.04 -7.18
C VAL A 80 3.62 1.27 -6.78
N VAL A 81 4.79 1.21 -6.14
CA VAL A 81 5.56 2.41 -5.73
C VAL A 81 5.95 3.26 -6.93
N VAL A 82 6.44 2.65 -8.00
CA VAL A 82 6.83 3.37 -9.23
C VAL A 82 5.63 4.03 -9.86
N THR A 83 4.48 3.35 -9.95
CA THR A 83 3.25 3.95 -10.46
C THR A 83 2.78 5.12 -9.60
N LEU A 84 2.84 5.03 -8.26
CA LEU A 84 2.50 6.15 -7.37
C LEU A 84 3.44 7.34 -7.60
N ILE A 85 4.76 7.12 -7.70
CA ILE A 85 5.73 8.19 -7.97
C ILE A 85 5.49 8.82 -9.35
N GLN A 86 5.13 8.04 -10.37
CA GLN A 86 4.76 8.58 -11.68
C GLN A 86 3.52 9.49 -11.59
N ARG A 87 2.53 9.12 -10.76
CA ARG A 87 1.35 9.96 -10.54
C ARG A 87 1.65 11.24 -9.80
N LEU A 88 2.61 11.24 -8.87
CA LEU A 88 3.10 12.47 -8.22
C LEU A 88 3.81 13.43 -9.18
N ASN A 89 4.39 12.92 -10.27
CA ASN A 89 5.11 13.71 -11.26
C ASN A 89 4.26 14.04 -12.50
N ASN A 90 2.95 13.82 -12.47
CA ASN A 90 2.08 14.10 -13.62
C ASN A 90 2.08 15.62 -13.94
N PRO A 91 2.45 16.03 -15.17
CA PRO A 91 2.45 17.44 -15.58
C PRO A 91 1.08 18.13 -15.51
N GLU A 92 -0.02 17.37 -15.46
CA GLU A 92 -1.39 17.92 -15.32
C GLU A 92 -1.68 18.50 -13.93
N GLY A 93 -0.82 18.25 -12.94
CA GLY A 93 -0.89 18.89 -11.63
C GLY A 93 -2.01 18.41 -10.70
N HIS A 94 -2.63 17.26 -10.98
CA HIS A 94 -3.73 16.72 -10.18
C HIS A 94 -3.27 16.22 -8.79
N GLY A 95 -4.00 16.63 -7.74
CA GLY A 95 -3.89 16.08 -6.39
C GLY A 95 -3.07 16.91 -5.38
N GLY A 96 -2.32 17.94 -5.82
CA GLY A 96 -1.70 18.93 -4.93
C GLY A 96 -0.83 18.36 -3.79
N GLU A 97 -0.73 19.10 -2.69
CA GLU A 97 0.02 18.68 -1.49
C GLU A 97 -0.63 17.45 -0.82
N ALA A 98 -1.96 17.31 -0.93
CA ALA A 98 -2.71 16.21 -0.36
C ALA A 98 -2.28 14.85 -0.93
N LEU A 99 -2.26 14.71 -2.26
CA LEU A 99 -1.82 13.50 -2.95
C LEU A 99 -0.36 13.17 -2.63
N ARG A 100 0.50 14.19 -2.59
CA ARG A 100 1.90 14.04 -2.24
C ARG A 100 2.06 13.51 -0.83
N GLY A 101 1.39 14.10 0.14
CA GLY A 101 1.42 13.66 1.54
C GLY A 101 0.93 12.23 1.71
N LEU A 102 -0.24 11.91 1.15
CA LEU A 102 -0.83 10.57 1.23
C LEU A 102 0.03 9.52 0.52
N SER A 103 0.56 9.82 -0.66
CA SER A 103 1.39 8.87 -1.41
C SER A 103 2.70 8.56 -0.68
N TRP A 104 3.36 9.58 -0.10
CA TRP A 104 4.58 9.35 0.68
C TRP A 104 4.29 8.63 2.01
N LEU A 105 3.17 8.95 2.68
CA LEU A 105 2.72 8.21 3.85
C LEU A 105 2.54 6.72 3.52
N THR A 106 1.85 6.41 2.42
CA THR A 106 1.65 5.04 1.95
C THR A 106 2.97 4.35 1.62
N ILE A 107 3.84 4.95 0.79
CA ILE A 107 5.12 4.34 0.38
C ILE A 107 6.01 4.04 1.60
N ILE A 108 6.15 5.00 2.51
CA ILE A 108 7.03 4.87 3.68
C ILE A 108 6.47 3.83 4.65
N SER A 109 5.18 3.91 4.98
CA SER A 109 4.56 2.93 5.89
C SER A 109 4.56 1.53 5.30
N TRP A 110 4.31 1.40 3.99
CA TRP A 110 4.22 0.08 3.35
C TRP A 110 5.57 -0.62 3.22
N THR A 111 6.67 0.13 3.15
CA THR A 111 8.03 -0.44 3.15
C THR A 111 8.34 -1.22 4.43
N VAL A 112 7.63 -0.95 5.54
CA VAL A 112 7.81 -1.67 6.80
C VAL A 112 7.36 -3.13 6.68
N TYR A 113 6.28 -3.44 5.94
CA TYR A 113 5.74 -4.80 5.85
C TYR A 113 6.72 -5.83 5.26
N PRO A 114 7.37 -5.62 4.09
CA PRO A 114 8.32 -6.60 3.56
C PRO A 114 9.55 -6.77 4.45
N VAL A 115 9.97 -5.72 5.16
CA VAL A 115 11.06 -5.78 6.14
C VAL A 115 10.66 -6.62 7.35
N VAL A 116 9.49 -6.36 7.93
CA VAL A 116 8.98 -7.14 9.07
C VAL A 116 8.76 -8.59 8.67
N TRP A 117 8.23 -8.85 7.47
CA TRP A 117 8.02 -10.21 6.98
C TRP A 117 9.33 -11.01 6.89
N ILE A 118 10.42 -10.40 6.38
CA ILE A 118 11.69 -11.12 6.21
C ILE A 118 12.41 -11.37 7.55
N VAL A 119 12.33 -10.43 8.49
CA VAL A 119 12.96 -10.59 9.82
C VAL A 119 12.06 -11.31 10.83
N GLY A 120 10.75 -11.34 10.57
CA GLY A 120 9.70 -11.88 11.42
C GLY A 120 9.56 -13.40 11.34
N SER A 121 8.48 -13.89 11.93
CA SER A 121 8.19 -15.32 12.07
C SER A 121 7.98 -16.03 10.73
N GLU A 122 7.52 -15.31 9.70
CA GLU A 122 7.33 -15.83 8.34
C GLU A 122 8.65 -16.04 7.61
N GLY A 123 9.62 -15.14 7.81
CA GLY A 123 10.93 -15.17 7.17
C GLY A 123 11.98 -15.93 7.98
N THR A 124 12.90 -15.18 8.59
CA THR A 124 14.10 -15.68 9.29
C THR A 124 13.88 -15.96 10.78
N GLY A 125 12.83 -15.41 11.39
CA GLY A 125 12.54 -15.55 12.83
C GLY A 125 13.49 -14.77 13.73
N ALA A 126 14.19 -13.75 13.22
CA ALA A 126 15.10 -12.91 13.99
C ALA A 126 14.35 -11.98 14.96
N LEU A 127 13.12 -11.61 14.63
CA LEU A 127 12.24 -10.76 15.44
C LEU A 127 11.29 -11.62 16.27
N GLY A 128 11.10 -11.27 17.55
CA GLY A 128 10.16 -11.97 18.42
C GLY A 128 8.71 -11.74 17.98
N LEU A 129 7.85 -12.74 18.16
CA LEU A 129 6.44 -12.69 17.73
C LEU A 129 5.68 -11.46 18.27
N SER A 130 5.87 -11.12 19.56
CA SER A 130 5.22 -9.93 20.15
C SER A 130 5.71 -8.62 19.54
N GLN A 131 6.99 -8.54 19.15
CA GLN A 131 7.55 -7.35 18.52
C GLN A 131 7.03 -7.22 17.08
N GLU A 132 7.00 -8.33 16.34
CA GLU A 132 6.41 -8.39 15.00
C GLU A 132 4.95 -7.92 15.02
N VAL A 133 4.16 -8.45 15.96
CA VAL A 133 2.76 -8.05 16.12
C VAL A 133 2.62 -6.57 16.49
N GLY A 134 3.44 -6.08 17.42
CA GLY A 134 3.42 -4.67 17.81
C GLY A 134 3.76 -3.73 16.65
N ILE A 135 4.81 -4.05 15.88
CA ILE A 135 5.23 -3.23 14.73
C ILE A 135 4.16 -3.22 13.66
N VAL A 136 3.63 -4.38 13.25
CA VAL A 136 2.59 -4.45 12.22
C VAL A 136 1.33 -3.72 12.65
N THR A 137 0.93 -3.86 13.92
CA THR A 137 -0.24 -3.15 14.45
C THR A 137 -0.04 -1.63 14.39
N LEU A 138 1.13 -1.13 14.81
CA LEU A 138 1.44 0.29 14.73
C LEU A 138 1.45 0.78 13.28
N THR A 139 2.06 0.01 12.38
CA THR A 139 2.07 0.32 10.94
C THR A 139 0.64 0.37 10.39
N ASP A 140 -0.24 -0.57 10.75
CA ASP A 140 -1.64 -0.58 10.32
C ASP A 140 -2.41 0.66 10.84
N LEU A 141 -2.17 1.09 12.08
CA LEU A 141 -2.76 2.33 12.60
C LEU A 141 -2.33 3.55 11.78
N VAL A 142 -1.05 3.65 11.43
CA VAL A 142 -0.53 4.76 10.60
C VAL A 142 -1.07 4.67 9.17
N ALA A 143 -0.97 3.50 8.54
CA ALA A 143 -1.34 3.29 7.14
C ALA A 143 -2.84 3.36 6.88
N LYS A 144 -3.68 3.09 7.89
CA LYS A 144 -5.15 3.13 7.75
C LYS A 144 -5.76 4.35 8.42
N LEU A 145 -5.56 4.52 9.73
CA LEU A 145 -6.15 5.67 10.45
C LEU A 145 -5.42 6.95 10.09
N GLY A 146 -4.08 6.95 10.09
CA GLY A 146 -3.29 8.12 9.70
C GLY A 146 -3.61 8.56 8.26
N PHE A 147 -3.68 7.61 7.33
CA PHE A 147 -4.12 7.85 5.96
C PHE A 147 -5.54 8.43 5.91
N GLY A 148 -6.52 7.78 6.55
CA GLY A 148 -7.92 8.19 6.51
C GLY A 148 -8.16 9.58 7.11
N PHE A 149 -7.54 9.89 8.26
CA PHE A 149 -7.62 11.22 8.85
C PHE A 149 -6.98 12.28 7.95
N TYR A 150 -5.81 11.98 7.36
CA TYR A 150 -5.15 12.90 6.44
C TYR A 150 -6.02 13.13 5.19
N LEU A 151 -6.61 12.08 4.62
CA LEU A 151 -7.46 12.18 3.45
C LEU A 151 -8.68 13.07 3.71
N ILE A 152 -9.39 12.85 4.81
CA ILE A 152 -10.58 13.64 5.17
C ILE A 152 -10.22 15.10 5.46
N ALA A 153 -9.10 15.33 6.16
CA ALA A 153 -8.66 16.68 6.51
C ALA A 153 -8.32 17.53 5.26
N ASN A 154 -7.88 16.91 4.17
CA ASN A 154 -7.47 17.58 2.94
C ASN A 154 -8.49 17.40 1.79
N LEU A 155 -9.68 16.87 2.07
CA LEU A 155 -10.69 16.57 1.05
C LEU A 155 -11.28 17.84 0.41
N GLN A 156 -11.35 18.95 1.15
CA GLN A 156 -11.85 20.23 0.65
C GLN A 156 -10.92 20.89 -0.37
N GLU A 157 -9.60 20.75 -0.21
CA GLU A 157 -8.63 21.18 -1.24
C GLU A 157 -8.77 20.34 -2.51
N ALA A 158 -8.98 19.03 -2.37
CA ALA A 158 -9.16 18.14 -3.52
C ALA A 158 -10.43 18.46 -4.35
N GLY A 159 -11.50 18.94 -3.71
CA GLY A 159 -12.73 19.35 -4.38
C GLY A 159 -12.73 20.78 -4.93
N ALA A 160 -11.87 21.67 -4.43
CA ALA A 160 -11.79 23.06 -4.89
C ALA A 160 -11.23 23.18 -6.32
N ASP A 161 -10.44 22.20 -6.77
CA ASP A 161 -9.96 22.09 -8.15
C ASP A 161 -11.05 21.68 -9.16
N GLU A 162 -12.30 21.50 -8.73
CA GLU A 162 -13.45 21.22 -9.61
C GLU A 162 -14.24 22.47 -10.07
N GLU A 163 -13.98 23.66 -9.51
CA GLU A 163 -14.70 24.87 -9.98
C GLU A 163 -14.18 25.33 -11.36
N PRO A 164 -15.03 25.33 -12.41
CA PRO A 164 -14.62 25.85 -13.70
C PRO A 164 -14.46 27.38 -13.62
N LEU A 165 -13.28 27.87 -14.00
CA LEU A 165 -12.88 29.29 -14.09
C LEU A 165 -13.79 30.19 -14.97
N ASN A 166 -14.89 29.68 -15.53
CA ASN A 166 -15.75 30.36 -16.52
C ASN A 166 -17.14 30.76 -15.97
N SER A 167 -17.43 30.60 -14.68
CA SER A 167 -18.72 31.07 -14.13
C SER A 167 -18.80 32.59 -13.97
N SER A 168 -17.66 33.30 -13.95
CA SER A 168 -17.57 34.75 -13.76
C SER A 168 -17.59 35.57 -15.06
N SER A 169 -17.44 34.94 -16.23
CA SER A 169 -17.45 35.61 -17.55
C SER A 169 -18.83 35.75 -18.18
N GLN A 170 -19.87 35.11 -17.64
CA GLN A 170 -21.23 35.13 -18.20
C GLN A 170 -22.13 36.25 -17.63
N GLN A 171 -21.60 37.12 -16.76
CA GLN A 171 -22.40 38.14 -16.06
C GLN A 171 -22.37 39.54 -16.71
N TYR A 172 -21.83 39.68 -17.92
CA TYR A 172 -21.91 40.92 -18.71
C TYR A 172 -22.68 40.65 -20.01
N VAL A 173 -24.01 40.66 -19.93
CA VAL A 173 -24.93 40.86 -21.05
C VAL A 173 -25.68 42.16 -20.81
#